data_AF-A0A969JKJ7-F1
#
_entry.id   AF-A0A969JKJ7-F1
#
_cell.length_a   1.000
_cell.length_b   1.000
_cell.length_c   1.000
_cell.angle_alpha   90.00
_cell.angle_beta   90.00
_cell.angle_gamma   90.00
#
_symmetry.space_group_name_H-M   'P 1'
#
loop_
_entity.id
_entity.type
_entity.pdbx_description
1 polymer ?
#
loop_
_entity_poly.entity_id
_entity_poly.type
_entity_poly.pdbx_seq_one_letter_code
_entity_poly.pdbx_strand_id
1 'polypeptide(L)'
;MKNYPYQSCSKPSTGFTLPELLVGILITAITLTLTGAGFVTLAQKSAKSDSEIDRRIDLNRAIEFMSDEIREASSVSTSAPPDWGVPAGYTGILYLTRPSAPTTVAYYTRNAASTGWRNQLVVYRATASNDLGQPLVDGLANAKPGCPGGSTTNGFQVSPATLTTTTRQVTLCLLGYVPGWSNLQVKGQIGPRACEGTDCSVGSLLSSS
;
A
#
# COMPACT_ATOMS: atom_id res chain seq x y z
N MET A 1 -74.01 49.27 2.13
CA MET A 1 -72.95 48.31 1.74
C MET A 1 -71.64 49.09 1.64
N LYS A 2 -70.65 48.78 2.47
CA LYS A 2 -69.34 49.49 2.51
C LYS A 2 -68.39 48.80 1.52
N ASN A 3 -67.94 49.54 0.52
CA ASN A 3 -66.90 49.11 -0.42
C ASN A 3 -65.52 49.34 0.22
N TYR A 4 -64.72 48.28 0.32
CA TYR A 4 -63.31 48.39 0.71
C TYR A 4 -62.46 48.29 -0.57
N PRO A 5 -61.63 49.29 -0.90
CA PRO A 5 -60.75 49.20 -2.04
C PRO A 5 -59.63 48.18 -1.75
N TYR A 6 -59.43 47.24 -2.69
CA TYR A 6 -58.27 46.35 -2.70
C TYR A 6 -57.01 47.16 -3.02
N GLN A 7 -56.13 47.29 -2.03
CA GLN A 7 -54.83 47.92 -2.21
C GLN A 7 -53.88 46.92 -2.85
N SER A 8 -53.73 47.01 -4.18
CA SER A 8 -52.81 46.18 -4.95
C SER A 8 -51.37 46.51 -4.54
N CYS A 9 -50.71 45.54 -3.90
CA CYS A 9 -49.33 45.65 -3.47
C CYS A 9 -48.41 45.50 -4.70
N SER A 10 -48.20 46.59 -5.42
CA SER A 10 -47.15 46.68 -6.44
C SER A 10 -45.81 46.57 -5.74
N LYS A 11 -45.16 45.42 -5.86
CA LYS A 11 -43.75 45.29 -5.45
C LYS A 11 -42.95 46.21 -6.36
N PRO A 12 -42.18 47.18 -5.84
CA PRO A 12 -41.31 47.98 -6.69
C PRO A 12 -40.29 47.02 -7.33
N SER A 13 -40.42 46.83 -8.64
CA SER A 13 -39.40 46.17 -9.45
C SER A 13 -38.26 47.16 -9.64
N THR A 14 -37.43 47.32 -8.62
CA THR A 14 -36.14 48.02 -8.73
C THR A 14 -35.24 47.18 -9.62
N GLY A 15 -35.09 47.58 -10.88
CA GLY A 15 -34.10 47.02 -11.79
C GLY A 15 -32.70 47.31 -11.27
N PHE A 16 -31.80 46.33 -11.36
CA PHE A 16 -30.40 46.50 -10.97
C PHE A 16 -29.76 47.63 -11.78
N THR A 17 -29.06 48.53 -11.10
CA THR A 17 -28.26 49.55 -11.78
C THR A 17 -26.99 48.90 -12.36
N LEU A 18 -26.50 49.43 -13.48
CA LEU A 18 -25.31 48.94 -14.17
C LEU A 18 -24.06 48.74 -13.25
N PRO A 19 -23.74 49.66 -12.31
CA PRO A 19 -22.62 49.47 -11.39
C PRO A 19 -22.85 48.34 -10.35
N GLU A 20 -24.09 48.09 -9.91
CA GLU A 20 -24.38 46.97 -9.00
C GLU A 20 -24.15 45.61 -9.68
N LEU A 21 -24.49 45.50 -10.96
CA LEU A 21 -24.21 44.31 -11.76
C LEU A 21 -22.70 44.07 -11.92
N LEU A 22 -21.92 45.13 -12.14
CA LEU A 22 -20.47 45.06 -12.29
C LEU A 22 -19.81 44.54 -11.00
N VAL A 23 -20.23 45.07 -9.84
CA VAL A 23 -19.71 44.64 -8.53
C VAL A 23 -20.12 43.19 -8.24
N GLY A 24 -21.35 42.79 -8.59
CA GLY A 24 -21.80 41.41 -8.46
C GLY A 24 -20.94 40.43 -9.26
N ILE A 25 -20.61 40.76 -10.52
CA ILE A 25 -19.73 39.95 -11.37
C ILE A 25 -18.32 39.86 -10.77
N LEU A 26 -17.77 40.98 -10.28
CA LEU A 26 -16.44 41.01 -9.66
C LEU A 26 -16.36 40.09 -8.43
N ILE A 27 -17.33 40.19 -7.52
CA ILE A 27 -17.37 39.36 -6.31
C ILE A 27 -17.53 37.87 -6.67
N THR A 28 -18.37 37.57 -7.66
CA THR A 28 -18.60 36.20 -8.11
C THR A 28 -17.33 35.62 -8.75
N ALA A 29 -16.61 36.40 -9.56
CA ALA A 29 -15.34 35.98 -10.17
C ALA A 29 -14.25 35.69 -9.12
N ILE A 30 -14.14 36.54 -8.09
CA ILE A 30 -13.21 36.30 -6.97
C ILE A 30 -13.59 35.02 -6.21
N THR A 31 -14.88 34.83 -5.93
CA THR A 31 -15.35 33.65 -5.19
C THR A 31 -15.10 32.36 -5.99
N LEU A 32 -15.36 32.37 -7.30
CA LEU A 32 -15.10 31.25 -8.21
C LEU A 32 -13.62 30.89 -8.27
N THR A 33 -12.71 31.86 -8.33
CA THR A 33 -11.27 31.58 -8.39
C THR A 33 -10.75 30.99 -7.08
N LEU A 34 -11.15 31.53 -5.93
CA LEU A 34 -10.80 30.99 -4.61
C LEU A 34 -11.36 29.58 -4.41
N THR A 35 -12.62 29.36 -4.78
CA THR A 35 -13.29 28.05 -4.65
C THR A 35 -12.67 27.02 -5.61
N GLY A 36 -12.37 27.41 -6.84
CA GLY A 36 -11.71 26.56 -7.83
C GLY A 36 -10.34 26.08 -7.36
N ALA A 37 -9.52 26.99 -6.80
CA ALA A 37 -8.23 26.62 -6.23
C ALA A 37 -8.39 25.66 -5.04
N GLY A 38 -9.35 25.94 -4.13
CA GLY A 38 -9.65 25.06 -3.00
C GLY A 38 -10.06 23.64 -3.44
N PHE A 39 -10.93 23.52 -4.44
CA PHE A 39 -11.40 22.24 -4.95
C PHE A 39 -10.26 21.40 -5.55
N VAL A 40 -9.36 22.02 -6.33
CA VAL A 40 -8.21 21.32 -6.91
C VAL A 40 -7.29 20.77 -5.82
N THR A 41 -7.03 21.54 -4.77
CA THR A 41 -6.20 21.05 -3.65
C THR A 41 -6.83 19.89 -2.90
N LEU A 42 -8.17 19.91 -2.73
CA LEU A 42 -8.89 18.81 -2.10
C LEU A 42 -8.86 17.55 -2.97
N ALA A 43 -9.10 17.69 -4.28
CA ALA A 43 -9.05 16.58 -5.23
C ALA A 43 -7.67 15.90 -5.26
N GLN A 44 -6.59 16.69 -5.26
CA GLN A 44 -5.22 16.16 -5.21
C GLN A 44 -4.93 15.40 -3.90
N LYS A 45 -5.46 15.90 -2.76
CA LYS A 45 -5.32 15.21 -1.47
C LYS A 45 -6.10 13.89 -1.43
N SER A 46 -7.32 13.86 -1.96
CA SER A 46 -8.12 12.64 -2.07
C SER A 46 -7.41 11.59 -2.93
N ALA A 47 -6.93 11.99 -4.13
CA ALA A 47 -6.20 11.09 -5.01
C ALA A 47 -4.93 10.49 -4.35
N LYS A 48 -4.22 11.28 -3.54
CA LYS A 48 -3.10 10.77 -2.74
C LYS A 48 -3.58 9.73 -1.73
N SER A 49 -4.58 10.07 -0.93
CA SER A 49 -5.10 9.20 0.12
C SER A 49 -5.55 7.87 -0.45
N ASP A 50 -6.26 7.90 -1.57
CA ASP A 50 -6.75 6.70 -2.25
C ASP A 50 -5.58 5.82 -2.71
N SER A 51 -4.56 6.41 -3.35
CA SER A 51 -3.37 5.67 -3.79
C SER A 51 -2.57 5.05 -2.63
N GLU A 52 -2.53 5.72 -1.48
CA GLU A 52 -1.86 5.21 -0.29
C GLU A 52 -2.67 4.07 0.34
N ILE A 53 -3.99 4.20 0.41
CA ILE A 53 -4.89 3.17 0.92
C ILE A 53 -4.82 1.91 0.06
N ASP A 54 -4.92 2.05 -1.26
CA ASP A 54 -4.81 0.93 -2.20
C ASP A 54 -3.47 0.22 -2.03
N ARG A 55 -2.37 0.98 -1.96
CA ARG A 55 -1.03 0.41 -1.74
C ARG A 55 -0.94 -0.30 -0.38
N ARG A 56 -1.50 0.26 0.69
CA ARG A 56 -1.54 -0.40 2.01
C ARG A 56 -2.31 -1.72 1.95
N ILE A 57 -3.46 -1.75 1.28
CA ILE A 57 -4.29 -2.95 1.13
C ILE A 57 -3.52 -4.04 0.39
N ASP A 58 -2.88 -3.72 -0.74
CA ASP A 58 -2.14 -4.70 -1.53
C ASP A 58 -0.93 -5.27 -0.77
N LEU A 59 -0.18 -4.40 -0.08
CA LEU A 59 0.94 -4.84 0.76
C LEU A 59 0.49 -5.70 1.94
N ASN A 60 -0.62 -5.34 2.59
CA ASN A 60 -1.18 -6.13 3.70
C ASN A 60 -1.63 -7.51 3.22
N ARG A 61 -2.36 -7.59 2.11
CA ARG A 61 -2.78 -8.86 1.50
C ARG A 61 -1.58 -9.73 1.14
N ALA A 62 -0.51 -9.14 0.61
CA ALA A 62 0.71 -9.87 0.30
C ALA A 62 1.39 -10.43 1.56
N ILE A 63 1.45 -9.65 2.65
CA ILE A 63 2.00 -10.11 3.93
C ILE A 63 1.13 -11.19 4.56
N GLU A 64 -0.20 -11.05 4.54
CA GLU A 64 -1.13 -12.08 5.03
C GLU A 64 -0.91 -13.39 4.28
N PHE A 65 -0.86 -13.33 2.94
CA PHE A 65 -0.59 -14.49 2.11
C PHE A 65 0.76 -15.14 2.43
N MET A 66 1.85 -14.36 2.51
CA MET A 66 3.17 -14.88 2.90
C MET A 66 3.17 -15.43 4.32
N SER A 67 2.42 -14.83 5.24
CA SER A 67 2.31 -15.27 6.62
C SER A 67 1.65 -16.63 6.73
N ASP A 68 0.61 -16.88 5.94
CA ASP A 68 -0.06 -18.16 5.90
C ASP A 68 0.84 -19.24 5.29
N GLU A 69 1.60 -18.94 4.24
CA GLU A 69 2.58 -19.88 3.69
C GLU A 69 3.73 -20.17 4.65
N ILE A 70 4.21 -19.17 5.40
CA ILE A 70 5.22 -19.36 6.45
C ILE A 70 4.68 -20.23 7.59
N ARG A 71 3.39 -20.11 7.93
CA ARG A 71 2.75 -20.94 8.97
C ARG A 71 2.56 -22.38 8.52
N GLU A 72 2.32 -22.61 7.23
CA GLU A 72 2.27 -23.96 6.64
C GLU A 72 3.67 -24.56 6.42
N ALA A 73 4.71 -23.72 6.37
CA ALA A 73 6.08 -24.16 6.15
C ALA A 73 6.63 -24.99 7.31
N SER A 74 7.27 -26.10 6.97
CA SER A 74 8.08 -26.89 7.90
C SER A 74 9.43 -26.21 8.19
N SER A 75 9.97 -25.45 7.23
CA SER A 75 11.18 -24.66 7.43
C SER A 75 11.19 -23.40 6.58
N VAL A 76 11.89 -22.39 7.08
CA VAL A 76 12.01 -21.06 6.47
C VAL A 76 13.50 -20.72 6.42
N SER A 77 13.99 -20.29 5.25
CA SER A 77 15.38 -19.92 5.01
C SER A 77 15.47 -18.64 4.18
N THR A 78 16.53 -17.86 4.38
CA THR A 78 16.88 -16.71 3.53
C THR A 78 17.92 -17.06 2.47
N SER A 79 18.54 -18.24 2.57
CA SER A 79 19.44 -18.79 1.56
C SER A 79 18.73 -19.84 0.69
N ALA A 80 19.09 -19.86 -0.59
CA ALA A 80 18.59 -20.84 -1.54
C ALA A 80 18.99 -22.26 -1.10
N PRO A 81 18.08 -23.24 -1.13
CA PRO A 81 18.43 -24.64 -1.03
C PRO A 81 19.43 -25.07 -2.12
N PRO A 82 20.25 -26.11 -1.91
CA PRO A 82 21.27 -26.54 -2.88
C PRO A 82 20.74 -26.82 -4.30
N ASP A 83 19.52 -27.36 -4.41
CA ASP A 83 18.90 -27.74 -5.69
C ASP A 83 18.06 -26.61 -6.32
N TRP A 84 18.09 -25.42 -5.72
CA TRP A 84 17.23 -24.31 -6.10
C TRP A 84 17.98 -23.24 -6.87
N GLY A 85 17.70 -23.13 -8.17
CA GLY A 85 18.22 -22.08 -9.03
C GLY A 85 17.34 -20.84 -9.01
N VAL A 86 17.96 -19.67 -8.81
CA VAL A 86 17.30 -18.37 -8.95
C VAL A 86 17.41 -17.92 -10.40
N PRO A 87 16.31 -17.58 -11.08
CA PRO A 87 16.37 -17.10 -12.46
C PRO A 87 17.22 -15.83 -12.61
N ALA A 88 17.83 -15.65 -13.78
CA ALA A 88 18.66 -14.48 -14.06
C ALA A 88 17.86 -13.16 -13.91
N GLY A 89 18.44 -12.19 -13.21
CA GLY A 89 17.81 -10.88 -12.95
C GLY A 89 16.79 -10.87 -11.80
N TYR A 90 16.69 -11.96 -11.04
CA TYR A 90 15.91 -12.04 -9.80
C TYR A 90 16.84 -12.11 -8.59
N THR A 91 16.38 -11.58 -7.46
CA THR A 91 17.08 -11.65 -6.17
C THR A 91 16.27 -12.50 -5.21
N GLY A 92 16.86 -13.61 -4.76
CA GLY A 92 16.32 -14.48 -3.72
C GLY A 92 16.23 -13.82 -2.36
N ILE A 93 15.08 -13.92 -1.70
CA ILE A 93 14.87 -13.31 -0.37
C ILE A 93 14.43 -14.35 0.65
N LEU A 94 13.47 -15.19 0.30
CA LEU A 94 12.82 -16.10 1.23
C LEU A 94 12.55 -17.43 0.53
N TYR A 95 12.86 -18.52 1.21
CA TYR A 95 12.64 -19.88 0.76
C TYR A 95 11.90 -20.63 1.86
N LEU A 96 10.79 -21.25 1.49
CA LEU A 96 9.93 -22.02 2.36
C LEU A 96 10.00 -23.47 1.93
N THR A 97 10.16 -24.38 2.88
CA THR A 97 9.91 -25.81 2.66
C THR A 97 8.59 -26.17 3.31
N ARG A 98 7.73 -26.89 2.59
CA ARG A 98 6.43 -27.35 3.07
C ARG A 98 6.35 -28.87 3.07
N PRO A 99 5.55 -29.45 3.98
CA PRO A 99 5.32 -30.89 4.00
C PRO A 99 4.44 -31.36 2.82
N SER A 100 3.60 -30.47 2.28
CA SER A 100 2.69 -30.68 1.16
C SER A 100 3.24 -30.06 -0.13
N ALA A 101 2.81 -30.57 -1.29
CA ALA A 101 3.21 -30.02 -2.58
C ALA A 101 2.59 -28.64 -2.85
N PRO A 102 3.32 -27.69 -3.47
CA PRO A 102 4.75 -27.76 -3.76
C PRO A 102 5.62 -27.69 -2.50
N THR A 103 6.60 -28.60 -2.45
CA THR A 103 7.50 -28.85 -1.33
C THR A 103 8.42 -27.69 -1.04
N THR A 104 8.73 -26.87 -2.04
CA THR A 104 9.54 -25.67 -1.89
C THR A 104 8.87 -24.50 -2.60
N VAL A 105 8.76 -23.38 -1.91
CA VAL A 105 8.25 -22.11 -2.43
C VAL A 105 9.32 -21.05 -2.20
N ALA A 106 9.64 -20.27 -3.22
CA ALA A 106 10.61 -19.18 -3.11
C ALA A 106 9.96 -17.85 -3.44
N TYR A 107 10.40 -16.81 -2.73
CA TYR A 107 10.06 -15.44 -3.02
C TYR A 107 11.29 -14.68 -3.51
N TYR A 108 11.07 -13.98 -4.60
CA TYR A 108 12.08 -13.18 -5.25
C TYR A 108 11.64 -11.75 -5.36
N THR A 109 12.60 -10.85 -5.49
CA THR A 109 12.35 -9.54 -6.06
C THR A 109 13.01 -9.39 -7.40
N ARG A 110 12.38 -8.61 -8.25
CA ARG A 110 12.97 -8.14 -9.49
C ARG A 110 12.60 -6.69 -9.67
N ASN A 111 13.58 -5.91 -10.13
CA ASN A 111 13.30 -4.59 -10.65
C ASN A 111 12.53 -4.78 -11.96
N ALA A 112 11.27 -4.37 -12.00
CA ALA A 112 10.54 -4.46 -13.25
C ALA A 112 11.12 -3.43 -14.21
N ALA A 113 11.48 -3.89 -15.41
CA ALA A 113 12.15 -3.08 -16.41
C ALA A 113 11.40 -1.77 -16.62
N SER A 114 12.14 -0.67 -16.76
CA SER A 114 11.70 0.73 -16.86
C SER A 114 10.71 1.07 -18.00
N THR A 115 10.19 0.05 -18.69
CA THR A 115 9.28 0.16 -19.84
C THR A 115 8.01 -0.63 -19.57
N GLY A 116 7.04 0.00 -18.88
CA GLY A 116 5.71 -0.56 -18.65
C GLY A 116 5.00 0.04 -17.42
N TRP A 117 3.77 -0.40 -17.16
CA TRP A 117 3.02 -0.08 -15.93
C TRP A 117 3.72 -0.57 -14.65
N ARG A 118 4.69 -1.48 -14.78
CA ARG A 118 5.54 -1.98 -13.70
C ARG A 118 6.87 -1.22 -13.65
N ASN A 119 6.86 0.07 -13.35
CA ASN A 119 8.10 0.86 -13.26
C ASN A 119 8.84 0.71 -11.90
N GLN A 120 8.54 -0.33 -11.13
CA GLN A 120 8.92 -0.44 -9.72
C GLN A 120 9.27 -1.88 -9.35
N LEU A 121 9.79 -2.08 -8.15
CA LEU A 121 10.20 -3.39 -7.69
C LEU A 121 8.96 -4.27 -7.41
N VAL A 122 9.02 -5.53 -7.84
CA VAL A 122 7.90 -6.48 -7.75
C VAL A 122 8.38 -7.73 -7.02
N VAL A 123 7.55 -8.25 -6.12
CA VAL A 123 7.77 -9.55 -5.47
C VAL A 123 7.11 -10.63 -6.30
N TYR A 124 7.88 -11.68 -6.60
CA TYR A 124 7.43 -12.87 -7.30
C TYR A 124 7.45 -14.05 -6.35
N ARG A 125 6.52 -14.97 -6.56
CA ARG A 125 6.46 -16.28 -5.89
C ARG A 125 6.67 -17.38 -6.91
N ALA A 126 7.68 -18.22 -6.70
CA ALA A 126 7.98 -19.37 -7.53
C ALA A 126 7.78 -20.67 -6.75
N THR A 127 7.28 -21.70 -7.45
CA THR A 127 7.05 -23.04 -6.88
C THR A 127 7.96 -24.10 -7.47
N ALA A 128 8.83 -23.72 -8.42
CA ALA A 128 9.82 -24.59 -9.03
C ALA A 128 11.17 -23.86 -9.20
N SER A 129 12.25 -24.64 -9.21
CA SER A 129 13.61 -24.16 -9.46
C SER A 129 13.71 -23.51 -10.85
N ASN A 130 14.38 -22.35 -10.94
CA ASN A 130 14.49 -21.52 -12.16
C ASN A 130 13.16 -21.05 -12.77
N ASP A 131 12.04 -21.16 -12.05
CA ASP A 131 10.76 -20.57 -12.47
C ASP A 131 10.76 -19.06 -12.21
N LEU A 132 10.26 -18.29 -13.18
CA LEU A 132 10.06 -16.84 -13.07
C LEU A 132 9.05 -16.49 -11.98
N GLY A 133 8.16 -17.44 -11.67
CA GLY A 133 7.13 -17.29 -10.66
C GLY A 133 6.00 -16.34 -11.07
N GLN A 134 5.00 -16.25 -10.21
CA GLN A 134 3.86 -15.35 -10.36
C GLN A 134 4.09 -14.07 -9.57
N PRO A 135 3.75 -12.88 -10.11
CA PRO A 135 3.83 -11.63 -9.37
C PRO A 135 2.82 -11.66 -8.22
N LEU A 136 3.29 -11.42 -6.99
CA LEU A 136 2.46 -11.36 -5.80
C LEU A 136 2.04 -9.92 -5.49
N VAL A 137 3.01 -9.00 -5.51
CA VAL A 137 2.77 -7.59 -5.22
C VAL A 137 3.74 -6.72 -6.00
N ASP A 138 3.23 -5.61 -6.51
CA ASP A 138 4.00 -4.61 -7.25
C ASP A 138 4.17 -3.31 -6.47
N GLY A 139 4.84 -2.36 -7.12
CA GLY A 139 5.00 -1.00 -6.65
C GLY A 139 5.76 -0.88 -5.33
N LEU A 140 6.79 -1.70 -5.17
CA LEU A 140 7.74 -1.58 -4.08
C LEU A 140 8.81 -0.53 -4.43
N ALA A 141 9.21 0.23 -3.42
CA ALA A 141 10.28 1.19 -3.53
C ALA A 141 11.62 0.48 -3.70
N ASN A 142 12.47 1.03 -4.58
CA ASN A 142 13.85 0.59 -4.73
C ASN A 142 14.74 1.14 -3.60
N ALA A 143 14.35 0.89 -2.36
CA ALA A 143 15.04 1.31 -1.15
C ALA A 143 14.86 0.24 -0.07
N LYS A 144 15.74 0.25 0.94
CA LYS A 144 15.69 -0.68 2.07
C LYS A 144 14.51 -0.33 3.01
N PRO A 145 13.57 -1.27 3.28
CA PRO A 145 12.52 -1.13 4.29
C PRO A 145 13.03 -0.80 5.70
N GLY A 146 14.29 -1.10 6.03
CA GLY A 146 14.89 -0.68 7.30
C GLY A 146 14.52 -1.58 8.48
N CYS A 147 14.19 -2.85 8.24
CA CYS A 147 13.87 -3.75 9.34
C CYS A 147 15.11 -4.16 10.15
N PRO A 148 15.08 -4.04 11.49
CA PRO A 148 16.24 -4.36 12.33
C PRO A 148 16.70 -5.79 12.10
N GLY A 149 18.00 -5.97 11.83
CA GLY A 149 18.59 -7.28 11.59
C GLY A 149 18.09 -8.00 10.33
N GLY A 150 17.37 -7.33 9.42
CA GLY A 150 16.83 -7.94 8.21
C GLY A 150 17.80 -8.00 7.03
N SER A 151 17.46 -8.83 6.04
CA SER A 151 18.16 -8.97 4.75
C SER A 151 18.38 -7.62 4.06
N THR A 152 19.39 -7.51 3.19
CA THR A 152 19.78 -6.25 2.51
C THR A 152 18.99 -5.94 1.25
N THR A 153 17.94 -6.69 0.94
CA THR A 153 17.19 -6.51 -0.32
C THR A 153 16.31 -5.27 -0.31
N ASN A 154 16.20 -4.61 -1.46
CA ASN A 154 15.34 -3.44 -1.68
C ASN A 154 13.88 -3.86 -1.77
N GLY A 155 12.98 -3.01 -1.26
CA GLY A 155 11.53 -3.16 -1.31
C GLY A 155 10.94 -4.27 -0.44
N PHE A 156 11.64 -5.39 -0.27
CA PHE A 156 11.22 -6.50 0.59
C PHE A 156 12.39 -7.01 1.43
N GLN A 157 12.17 -7.13 2.75
CA GLN A 157 13.14 -7.63 3.71
C GLN A 157 12.50 -8.64 4.66
N VAL A 158 13.33 -9.60 5.06
CA VAL A 158 13.01 -10.60 6.07
C VAL A 158 13.99 -10.45 7.22
N SER A 159 13.48 -10.43 8.45
CA SER A 159 14.27 -10.40 9.68
C SER A 159 13.96 -11.60 10.57
N PRO A 160 14.96 -12.25 11.21
CA PRO A 160 16.38 -11.96 11.06
C PRO A 160 16.93 -12.37 9.68
N ALA A 161 18.01 -11.72 9.24
CA ALA A 161 18.64 -11.92 7.94
C ALA A 161 19.13 -13.36 7.72
N THR A 162 19.44 -14.06 8.82
CA THR A 162 19.76 -15.47 8.84
C THR A 162 18.76 -16.18 9.73
N LEU A 163 17.98 -17.08 9.15
CA LEU A 163 17.06 -17.94 9.87
C LEU A 163 17.82 -19.19 10.32
N THR A 164 17.77 -19.47 11.61
CA THR A 164 18.35 -20.68 12.21
C THR A 164 17.24 -21.63 12.60
N THR A 165 17.56 -22.89 12.89
CA THR A 165 16.59 -23.88 13.41
C THR A 165 15.95 -23.47 14.74
N THR A 166 16.52 -22.49 15.44
CA THR A 166 15.99 -21.94 16.70
C THR A 166 15.22 -20.64 16.49
N THR A 167 15.24 -20.06 15.28
CA THR A 167 14.52 -18.83 14.98
C THR A 167 13.02 -19.11 14.96
N ARG A 168 12.36 -18.69 16.03
CA ARG A 168 10.92 -18.87 16.21
C ARG A 168 10.10 -17.76 15.56
N GLN A 169 10.67 -16.58 15.34
CA GLN A 169 9.95 -15.42 14.82
C GLN A 169 10.62 -14.89 13.56
N VAL A 170 9.80 -14.55 12.57
CA VAL A 170 10.15 -13.98 11.28
C VAL A 170 9.36 -12.70 11.10
N THR A 171 10.04 -11.59 10.80
CA THR A 171 9.41 -10.31 10.48
C THR A 171 9.59 -10.03 9.00
N LEU A 172 8.49 -9.88 8.28
CA LEU A 172 8.44 -9.46 6.90
C LEU A 172 8.23 -7.95 6.83
N CYS A 173 8.97 -7.31 5.95
CA CYS A 173 8.92 -5.87 5.77
C CYS A 173 8.87 -5.50 4.32
N LEU A 174 7.77 -4.89 3.91
CA LEU A 174 7.60 -4.36 2.58
C LEU A 174 7.66 -2.83 2.62
N LEU A 175 8.29 -2.25 1.61
CA LEU A 175 8.33 -0.81 1.40
C LEU A 175 7.67 -0.49 0.06
N GLY A 176 6.43 -0.03 0.10
CA GLY A 176 5.68 0.48 -1.04
C GLY A 176 6.19 1.84 -1.48
N TYR A 177 6.13 2.09 -2.78
CA TYR A 177 6.39 3.39 -3.37
C TYR A 177 5.08 4.11 -3.69
N VAL A 178 5.03 5.39 -3.34
CA VAL A 178 3.91 6.30 -3.64
C VAL A 178 4.47 7.47 -4.45
N PRO A 179 4.08 7.64 -5.74
CA PRO A 179 4.66 8.65 -6.61
C PRO A 179 4.51 10.07 -6.05
N GLY A 180 5.62 10.80 -5.88
CA GLY A 180 5.62 12.19 -5.39
C GLY A 180 5.51 12.33 -3.87
N TRP A 181 5.62 11.23 -3.10
CA TRP A 181 5.47 11.23 -1.64
C TRP A 181 6.49 10.31 -0.95
N SER A 182 6.45 10.26 0.38
CA SER A 182 7.25 9.34 1.18
C SER A 182 6.85 7.88 0.91
N ASN A 183 7.83 6.98 0.98
CA ASN A 183 7.58 5.55 0.87
C ASN A 183 6.75 5.04 2.05
N LEU A 184 5.96 4.01 1.79
CA LEU A 184 5.04 3.39 2.74
C LEU A 184 5.64 2.09 3.27
N GLN A 185 5.88 1.98 4.57
CA GLN A 185 6.35 0.73 5.17
C GLN A 185 5.20 -0.07 5.79
N VAL A 186 5.17 -1.37 5.48
CA VAL A 186 4.30 -2.35 6.14
C VAL A 186 5.16 -3.46 6.72
N LYS A 187 4.88 -3.82 7.99
CA LYS A 187 5.60 -4.86 8.73
C LYS A 187 4.62 -5.93 9.18
N GLY A 188 4.97 -7.20 8.99
CA GLY A 188 4.25 -8.34 9.53
C GLY A 188 5.19 -9.22 10.35
N GLN A 189 4.84 -9.51 11.59
CA GLN A 189 5.61 -10.41 12.46
C GLN A 189 4.90 -11.77 12.56
N ILE A 190 5.62 -12.85 12.26
CA ILE A 190 5.13 -14.22 12.25
C ILE A 190 5.97 -15.03 13.23
N GLY A 191 5.35 -15.72 14.20
CA GLY A 191 6.05 -16.60 15.12
C GLY A 191 5.11 -17.31 16.08
N PRO A 192 5.60 -18.23 16.94
CA PRO A 192 4.77 -18.91 17.91
C PRO A 192 4.22 -17.87 18.88
N ARG A 193 2.93 -18.02 19.14
CA ARG A 193 2.16 -17.19 20.06
C ARG A 193 2.86 -17.20 21.43
N ALA A 194 3.12 -16.03 22.00
CA ALA A 194 3.30 -15.96 23.44
C ALA A 194 1.92 -16.25 24.04
N CYS A 195 1.71 -17.47 24.53
CA CYS A 195 0.54 -17.78 25.33
C CYS A 195 0.78 -17.19 26.72
N GLU A 196 0.24 -16.02 26.99
CA GLU A 196 0.11 -15.49 28.35
C GLU A 196 -1.36 -15.65 28.76
N GLY A 197 -1.68 -16.79 29.38
CA GLY A 197 -3.05 -17.15 29.80
C GLY A 197 -3.88 -17.94 28.77
N THR A 198 -5.09 -18.33 29.19
CA THR A 198 -6.04 -19.23 28.48
C THR A 198 -6.74 -18.62 27.27
N ASP A 199 -6.47 -17.37 26.90
CA ASP A 199 -7.07 -16.75 25.72
C ASP A 199 -6.06 -16.64 24.57
N CYS A 200 -6.23 -17.52 23.58
CA CYS A 200 -5.49 -17.53 22.33
C CYS A 200 -6.14 -16.57 21.31
N SER A 201 -6.11 -15.26 21.57
CA SER A 201 -6.58 -14.26 20.59
C SER A 201 -5.49 -13.91 19.56
N VAL A 202 -5.91 -13.73 18.30
CA VAL A 202 -5.04 -13.64 17.12
C VAL A 202 -4.47 -12.22 17.00
N GLY A 203 -3.19 -12.02 17.26
CA GLY A 203 -2.53 -10.72 17.11
C GLY A 203 -1.55 -10.69 15.93
N SER A 204 -2.00 -10.29 14.74
CA SER A 204 -1.08 -9.69 13.76
C SER A 204 -0.87 -8.24 14.19
N LEU A 205 0.23 -7.96 14.88
CA LEU A 205 0.59 -6.57 15.20
C LEU A 205 1.18 -5.93 13.93
N LEU A 206 0.30 -5.39 13.09
CA LEU A 206 0.67 -4.45 12.03
C LEU A 206 1.12 -3.15 12.72
N SER A 207 2.43 -2.96 12.86
CA SER A 207 3.01 -1.70 13.33
C SER A 207 3.46 -0.87 12.13
N SER A 208 2.80 0.27 11.90
CA SER A 208 3.26 1.30 10.97
C SER A 208 4.22 2.24 11.67
N SER A 209 5.39 2.47 11.06
CA SER A 209 6.35 3.52 11.43
C SER A 209 6.47 4.49 10.28
#